data_AF-A0A969VDW5-F1
#
_entry.id   AF-A0A969VDW5-F1
#
_cell.length_a   1.000
_cell.length_b   1.000
_cell.length_c   1.000
_cell.angle_alpha   90.00
_cell.angle_beta   90.00
_cell.angle_gamma   90.00
#
_symmetry.space_group_name_H-M   'P 1'
#
loop_
_entity.id
_entity.type
_entity.pdbx_description
1 polymer ?
#
loop_
_entity_poly.entity_id
_entity_poly.type
_entity_poly.pdbx_seq_one_letter_code
_entity_poly.pdbx_strand_id
1 'polypeptide(L)'
;MNLTSLELAKDRSLIFKKFLQIEIDVKANSSKLAFLDRGVQTSPYRQHISNYPNYLKQKPDDFKVISFIPPDNSLLQPSPFPSLGEIAQINTEALNFLHEDIKQACVCIGTFVDGEMHGQWLGKNPLTKAQFWSATKIIPLLNIISQINTKYPECNINNCVVRDADERKHDIYFYELARDMISYTENIASSNSLAAMFKRFDTRAGIEQWVKTTTGNKDLNFRSDYGDLPYVKNPKIFDLIKQQVLLTAAQNSIEQSNLISAYDLTRLIAMLGWHHHIEQRSRLLGAQWKSLESIVRAMGHDTARYADEAIKTLGMDKVISFPVIISKLGQGVSSSRGTIETVYAALIWFVDDRPKVVSKPVKLRTLVMTLRGAKVLDGATSGERKAIELDARICAEVTEILRRLCAEEFA
;
A
#
# COMPACT_ATOMS: atom_id res chain seq x y z
N MET A 1 -12.55 9.62 26.60
CA MET A 1 -13.18 10.55 25.63
C MET A 1 -12.09 11.13 24.74
N ASN A 2 -12.09 10.81 23.44
CA ASN A 2 -11.19 11.41 22.43
C ASN A 2 -11.97 11.97 21.22
N LEU A 3 -13.27 12.20 21.39
CA LEU A 3 -14.16 12.79 20.37
C LEU A 3 -13.72 14.21 20.02
N THR A 4 -13.12 14.93 20.97
CA THR A 4 -12.59 16.29 20.76
C THR A 4 -11.53 16.32 19.66
N SER A 5 -10.62 15.34 19.60
CA SER A 5 -9.56 15.28 18.59
C SER A 5 -10.12 15.00 17.19
N LEU A 6 -11.12 14.12 17.08
CA LEU A 6 -11.81 13.87 15.80
C LEU A 6 -12.57 15.11 15.32
N GLU A 7 -13.21 15.85 16.23
CA GLU A 7 -13.97 17.05 15.89
C GLU A 7 -13.04 18.18 15.45
N LEU A 8 -11.96 18.42 16.21
CA LEU A 8 -10.94 19.42 15.84
C LEU A 8 -10.29 19.11 14.48
N ALA A 9 -10.16 17.83 14.13
CA ALA A 9 -9.59 17.41 12.85
C ALA A 9 -10.50 17.71 11.64
N LYS A 10 -11.76 18.12 11.84
CA LYS A 10 -12.61 18.60 10.73
C LYS A 10 -12.09 19.92 10.14
N ASP A 11 -11.35 20.72 10.91
CA ASP A 11 -10.64 21.87 10.36
C ASP A 11 -9.39 21.41 9.58
N ARG A 12 -9.62 21.02 8.32
CA ARG A 12 -8.59 20.53 7.41
C ARG A 12 -7.49 21.56 7.14
N SER A 13 -7.81 22.85 7.23
CA SER A 13 -6.81 23.92 7.07
C SER A 13 -5.87 23.99 8.26
N LEU A 14 -6.40 23.86 9.48
CA LEU A 14 -5.61 23.76 10.70
C LEU A 14 -4.72 22.51 10.70
N ILE A 15 -5.26 21.35 10.32
CA ILE A 15 -4.49 20.10 10.22
C ILE A 15 -3.35 20.22 9.20
N PHE A 16 -3.62 20.77 8.02
CA PHE A 16 -2.57 21.01 7.03
C PHE A 16 -1.49 21.97 7.54
N LYS A 17 -1.87 23.10 8.16
CA LYS A 17 -0.92 24.06 8.75
C LYS A 17 -0.06 23.42 9.84
N LYS A 18 -0.66 22.58 10.69
CA LYS A 18 0.06 21.80 11.70
C LYS A 18 1.12 20.91 11.07
N PHE A 19 0.78 20.15 10.03
CA PHE A 19 1.75 19.27 9.36
C PHE A 19 2.82 20.05 8.61
N LEU A 20 2.48 21.19 8.00
CA LEU A 20 3.48 22.08 7.41
C LEU A 20 4.44 22.64 8.46
N GLN A 21 3.96 22.94 9.67
CA GLN A 21 4.82 23.37 10.77
C GLN A 21 5.78 22.25 11.20
N ILE A 22 5.32 21.00 11.25
CA ILE A 22 6.20 19.85 11.55
C ILE A 22 7.33 19.74 10.54
N GLU A 23 7.05 19.90 9.24
CA GLU A 23 8.09 19.93 8.20
C GLU A 23 9.16 20.98 8.47
N ILE A 24 8.72 22.19 8.84
CA ILE A 24 9.61 23.32 9.17
C ILE A 24 10.44 23.00 10.41
N ASP A 25 9.81 22.49 11.46
CA ASP A 25 10.46 22.21 12.75
C ASP A 25 11.55 21.15 12.61
N VAL A 26 11.34 20.13 11.76
CA VAL A 26 12.35 19.10 11.48
C VAL A 26 13.35 19.51 10.40
N LYS A 27 13.25 20.74 9.87
CA LYS A 27 14.08 21.26 8.78
C LYS A 27 14.06 20.36 7.55
N ALA A 28 12.87 19.92 7.17
CA ALA A 28 12.65 19.08 6.01
C ALA A 28 13.12 19.75 4.72
N ASN A 29 13.50 18.93 3.74
CA ASN A 29 13.88 19.35 2.40
C ASN A 29 13.51 18.25 1.39
N SER A 30 13.76 18.49 0.10
CA SER A 30 13.38 17.56 -0.98
C SER A 30 14.05 16.17 -0.90
N SER A 31 15.13 16.03 -0.14
CA SER A 31 15.82 14.73 0.07
C SER A 31 15.44 14.06 1.39
N LYS A 32 14.76 14.77 2.29
CA LYS A 32 14.38 14.29 3.61
C LYS A 32 13.13 15.02 4.11
N LEU A 33 11.97 14.46 3.80
CA LEU A 33 10.67 14.97 4.20
C LEU A 33 10.24 14.41 5.56
N ALA A 34 9.39 15.14 6.29
CA ALA A 34 9.05 14.79 7.67
C ALA A 34 8.25 13.50 7.80
N PHE A 35 7.41 13.17 6.82
CA PHE A 35 6.51 12.02 6.90
C PHE A 35 6.91 10.92 5.91
N LEU A 36 7.28 11.26 4.67
CA LEU A 36 7.69 10.28 3.65
C LEU A 36 8.99 9.55 4.04
N ASP A 37 9.96 10.26 4.59
CA ASP A 37 11.30 9.75 4.93
C ASP A 37 11.49 9.48 6.43
N ARG A 38 10.40 9.50 7.20
CA ARG A 38 10.45 9.39 8.67
C ARG A 38 11.04 8.06 9.16
N GLY A 39 10.84 7.01 8.37
CA GLY A 39 11.38 5.67 8.62
C GLY A 39 10.63 4.89 9.70
N VAL A 40 10.64 3.55 9.55
CA VAL A 40 9.97 2.63 10.49
C VAL A 40 10.51 2.70 11.93
N GLN A 41 11.76 3.16 12.11
CA GLN A 41 12.39 3.27 13.43
C GLN A 41 11.67 4.24 14.37
N THR A 42 10.94 5.20 13.82
CA THR A 42 10.14 6.19 14.58
C THR A 42 8.70 5.75 14.82
N SER A 43 8.27 4.64 14.21
CA SER A 43 6.91 4.15 14.29
C SER A 43 6.60 3.57 15.68
N PRO A 44 5.55 4.01 16.38
CA PRO A 44 5.11 3.35 17.61
C PRO A 44 4.61 1.92 17.35
N TYR A 45 4.29 1.58 16.10
CA TYR A 45 3.76 0.28 15.71
C TYR A 45 4.83 -0.69 15.19
N ARG A 46 6.11 -0.30 15.15
CA ARG A 46 7.20 -1.13 14.62
C ARG A 46 7.25 -2.53 15.25
N GLN A 47 7.07 -2.62 16.57
CA GLN A 47 7.10 -3.89 17.30
C GLN A 47 5.97 -4.85 16.91
N HIS A 48 4.92 -4.35 16.24
CA HIS A 48 3.78 -5.15 15.79
C HIS A 48 4.02 -5.81 14.42
N ILE A 49 5.04 -5.39 13.65
CA ILE A 49 5.25 -5.85 12.26
C ILE A 49 5.36 -7.38 12.16
N SER A 50 6.06 -8.03 13.10
CA SER A 50 6.18 -9.49 13.14
C SER A 50 4.82 -10.19 13.33
N ASN A 51 3.88 -9.52 14.00
CA ASN A 51 2.53 -10.01 14.29
C ASN A 51 1.50 -9.59 13.25
N TYR A 52 1.81 -8.71 12.30
CA TYR A 52 0.87 -8.29 11.25
C TYR A 52 0.21 -9.49 10.54
N PRO A 53 0.94 -10.56 10.17
CA PRO A 53 0.29 -11.71 9.54
C PRO A 53 -0.75 -12.42 10.42
N ASN A 54 -0.61 -12.36 11.74
CA ASN A 54 -1.57 -12.95 12.66
C ASN A 54 -2.77 -12.02 12.88
N TYR A 55 -2.55 -10.71 12.97
CA TYR A 55 -3.63 -9.74 13.11
C TYR A 55 -4.54 -9.72 11.87
N LEU A 56 -3.98 -9.84 10.66
CA LEU A 56 -4.75 -9.92 9.42
C LEU A 56 -5.58 -11.20 9.27
N LYS A 57 -5.38 -12.24 10.11
CA LYS A 57 -6.25 -13.43 10.15
C LYS A 57 -7.48 -13.22 11.04
N GLN A 58 -7.48 -12.20 11.89
CA GLN A 58 -8.58 -11.97 12.83
C GLN A 58 -9.86 -11.61 12.07
N LYS A 59 -11.00 -12.05 12.60
CA LYS A 59 -12.34 -11.68 12.17
C LYS A 59 -13.11 -11.13 13.36
N PRO A 60 -14.11 -10.26 13.15
CA PRO A 60 -15.12 -9.97 14.16
C PRO A 60 -15.75 -11.26 14.69
N ASP A 61 -16.07 -11.29 15.98
CA ASP A 61 -16.78 -12.40 16.63
C ASP A 61 -18.27 -12.08 16.85
N ASP A 62 -18.72 -10.94 16.29
CA ASP A 62 -20.07 -10.36 16.37
C ASP A 62 -20.60 -10.14 17.80
N PHE A 63 -19.72 -10.23 18.81
CA PHE A 63 -20.07 -10.06 20.21
C PHE A 63 -19.12 -9.09 20.93
N LYS A 64 -17.83 -9.41 21.01
CA LYS A 64 -16.81 -8.53 21.61
C LYS A 64 -16.25 -7.56 20.59
N VAL A 65 -16.02 -8.05 19.37
CA VAL A 65 -15.49 -7.31 18.23
C VAL A 65 -16.53 -7.37 17.11
N ILE A 66 -17.04 -6.21 16.72
CA ILE A 66 -18.01 -6.08 15.63
C ILE A 66 -17.37 -5.36 14.43
N SER A 67 -17.90 -5.58 13.23
CA SER A 67 -17.63 -4.70 12.10
C SER A 67 -18.56 -3.49 12.13
N PHE A 68 -18.13 -2.35 11.61
CA PHE A 68 -19.06 -1.28 11.29
C PHE A 68 -19.82 -1.62 10.00
N ILE A 69 -21.14 -1.72 10.08
CA ILE A 69 -22.03 -1.88 8.94
C ILE A 69 -22.78 -0.55 8.77
N PRO A 70 -22.62 0.16 7.63
CA PRO A 70 -23.41 1.35 7.34
C PRO A 70 -24.92 1.02 7.38
N PRO A 71 -25.78 1.93 7.86
CA PRO A 71 -27.23 1.74 7.78
C PRO A 71 -27.72 1.62 6.31
N ASP A 72 -28.84 0.93 6.08
CA ASP A 72 -29.38 0.68 4.73
C ASP A 72 -29.60 1.93 3.87
N ASN A 73 -29.89 3.07 4.51
CA ASN A 73 -30.09 4.36 3.86
C ASN A 73 -28.79 5.16 3.65
N SER A 74 -27.63 4.57 3.95
CA SER A 74 -26.34 5.22 3.72
C SER A 74 -26.04 5.29 2.22
N LEU A 75 -25.38 6.38 1.80
CA LEU A 75 -24.69 6.43 0.50
C LEU A 75 -23.57 5.39 0.40
N LEU A 76 -23.21 4.77 1.53
CA LEU A 76 -22.25 3.70 1.64
C LEU A 76 -22.92 2.34 1.56
N GLN A 77 -22.75 1.67 0.42
CA GLN A 77 -23.29 0.34 0.18
C GLN A 77 -22.11 -0.65 -0.03
N PRO A 78 -21.67 -1.37 1.02
CA PRO A 78 -20.65 -2.39 0.90
C PRO A 78 -21.11 -3.50 -0.05
N SER A 79 -20.26 -3.88 -1.00
CA SER A 79 -20.54 -4.98 -1.93
C SER A 79 -19.51 -6.10 -1.78
N PRO A 80 -19.84 -7.33 -2.20
CA PRO A 80 -18.87 -8.43 -2.24
C PRO A 80 -17.61 -8.02 -2.98
N PHE A 81 -16.46 -8.51 -2.51
CA PHE A 81 -15.18 -8.16 -3.12
C PHE A 81 -15.10 -8.71 -4.57
N PRO A 82 -14.78 -7.88 -5.58
CA PRO A 82 -14.87 -8.25 -7.00
C PRO A 82 -13.96 -9.43 -7.38
N SER A 83 -14.43 -10.27 -8.31
CA SER A 83 -13.66 -11.41 -8.83
C SER A 83 -12.45 -10.92 -9.63
N LEU A 84 -11.43 -11.76 -9.79
CA LEU A 84 -10.31 -11.48 -10.70
C LEU A 84 -10.82 -11.06 -12.09
N GLY A 85 -10.25 -9.99 -12.62
CA GLY A 85 -10.58 -9.48 -13.96
C GLY A 85 -11.77 -8.54 -14.03
N GLU A 86 -12.53 -8.37 -12.95
CA GLU A 86 -13.66 -7.44 -12.86
C GLU A 86 -13.23 -6.11 -12.23
N ILE A 87 -13.78 -4.98 -12.68
CA ILE A 87 -13.56 -3.69 -12.00
C ILE A 87 -14.66 -3.53 -10.93
N ALA A 88 -14.29 -3.11 -9.72
CA ALA A 88 -15.26 -2.82 -8.67
C ALA A 88 -16.23 -1.70 -9.08
N GLN A 89 -17.43 -1.66 -8.51
CA GLN A 89 -18.26 -0.47 -8.59
C GLN A 89 -17.68 0.63 -7.68
N ILE A 90 -17.05 1.65 -8.30
CA ILE A 90 -16.39 2.75 -7.58
C ILE A 90 -17.29 3.98 -7.58
N ASN A 91 -17.59 4.53 -6.41
CA ASN A 91 -18.17 5.87 -6.31
C ASN A 91 -17.07 6.90 -6.62
N THR A 92 -17.08 7.45 -7.83
CA THR A 92 -16.03 8.35 -8.35
C THR A 92 -16.07 9.77 -7.79
N GLU A 93 -17.10 10.11 -7.01
CA GLU A 93 -17.29 11.45 -6.43
C GLU A 93 -17.08 11.48 -4.92
N ALA A 94 -17.10 10.31 -4.26
CA ALA A 94 -16.99 10.20 -2.81
C ALA A 94 -15.69 10.77 -2.22
N LEU A 95 -14.62 10.90 -3.03
CA LEU A 95 -13.36 11.49 -2.60
C LEU A 95 -13.14 12.93 -3.13
N ASN A 96 -14.19 13.59 -3.63
CA ASN A 96 -14.09 14.99 -4.10
C ASN A 96 -13.78 15.99 -2.98
N PHE A 97 -13.98 15.61 -1.71
CA PHE A 97 -13.52 16.42 -0.59
C PHE A 97 -12.00 16.56 -0.58
N LEU A 98 -11.23 15.59 -1.10
CA LEU A 98 -9.76 15.64 -1.08
C LEU A 98 -9.24 16.87 -1.83
N HIS A 99 -8.20 17.51 -1.28
CA HIS A 99 -7.60 18.71 -1.85
C HIS A 99 -7.25 18.54 -3.35
N GLU A 100 -7.26 19.64 -4.10
CA GLU A 100 -6.98 19.64 -5.55
C GLU A 100 -5.59 19.12 -5.90
N ASP A 101 -4.63 19.19 -4.98
CA ASP A 101 -3.29 18.61 -5.13
C ASP A 101 -3.34 17.08 -5.25
N ILE A 102 -4.37 16.42 -4.69
CA ILE A 102 -4.60 14.99 -4.89
C ILE A 102 -5.29 14.80 -6.23
N LYS A 103 -4.54 14.29 -7.21
CA LYS A 103 -4.98 14.14 -8.60
C LYS A 103 -5.71 12.82 -8.83
N GLN A 104 -5.27 11.75 -8.17
CA GLN A 104 -5.94 10.45 -8.18
C GLN A 104 -6.00 9.91 -6.77
N ALA A 105 -7.13 9.32 -6.42
CA ALA A 105 -7.31 8.59 -5.19
C ALA A 105 -8.25 7.41 -5.41
N CYS A 106 -7.97 6.31 -4.75
CA CYS A 106 -8.92 5.22 -4.57
C CYS A 106 -8.82 4.71 -3.14
N VAL A 107 -9.94 4.65 -2.44
CA VAL A 107 -10.06 4.11 -1.08
C VAL A 107 -11.05 2.95 -1.13
N CYS A 108 -10.70 1.82 -0.52
CA CYS A 108 -11.60 0.70 -0.30
C CYS A 108 -11.78 0.51 1.21
N ILE A 109 -12.97 0.74 1.73
CA ILE A 109 -13.30 0.48 3.14
C ILE A 109 -13.79 -0.96 3.25
N GLY A 110 -13.22 -1.73 4.16
CA GLY A 110 -13.60 -3.12 4.37
C GLY A 110 -14.56 -3.24 5.55
N THR A 111 -15.62 -4.01 5.36
CA THR A 111 -16.63 -4.35 6.37
C THR A 111 -16.93 -5.84 6.28
N PHE A 112 -17.05 -6.52 7.42
CA PHE A 112 -17.56 -7.88 7.43
C PHE A 112 -19.08 -7.88 7.38
N VAL A 113 -19.64 -8.62 6.41
CA VAL A 113 -21.07 -8.92 6.27
C VAL A 113 -21.17 -10.44 6.16
N ASP A 114 -21.98 -11.06 7.03
CA ASP A 114 -22.17 -12.51 7.07
C ASP A 114 -20.86 -13.34 7.08
N GLY A 115 -19.82 -12.83 7.77
CA GLY A 115 -18.53 -13.49 7.92
C GLY A 115 -17.54 -13.33 6.75
N GLU A 116 -17.94 -12.60 5.70
CA GLU A 116 -17.12 -12.28 4.52
C GLU A 116 -16.76 -10.81 4.43
N MET A 117 -15.59 -10.50 3.84
CA MET A 117 -15.17 -9.12 3.62
C MET A 117 -15.87 -8.53 2.41
N HIS A 118 -16.72 -7.53 2.65
CA HIS A 118 -17.28 -6.65 1.64
C HIS A 118 -16.42 -5.39 1.55
N GLY A 119 -16.33 -4.86 0.33
CA GLY A 119 -15.56 -3.66 0.01
C GLY A 119 -16.47 -2.53 -0.40
N GLN A 120 -16.16 -1.33 0.07
CA GLN A 120 -16.76 -0.10 -0.42
C GLN A 120 -15.72 0.76 -1.13
N TRP A 121 -15.86 0.91 -2.44
CA TRP A 121 -14.86 1.55 -3.29
C TRP A 121 -15.21 3.00 -3.58
N LEU A 122 -14.32 3.90 -3.17
CA LEU A 122 -14.43 5.35 -3.29
C LEU A 122 -13.30 5.87 -4.18
N GLY A 123 -13.59 6.86 -5.01
CA GLY A 123 -12.66 7.34 -6.01
C GLY A 123 -12.62 8.86 -6.15
N LYS A 124 -11.46 9.34 -6.61
CA LYS A 124 -11.25 10.62 -7.29
C LYS A 124 -10.33 10.31 -8.47
N ASN A 125 -10.85 10.34 -9.70
CA ASN A 125 -10.13 9.86 -10.89
C ASN A 125 -9.46 8.47 -10.69
N PRO A 126 -10.17 7.47 -10.10
CA PRO A 126 -9.54 6.26 -9.55
C PRO A 126 -8.89 5.37 -10.61
N LEU A 127 -9.43 5.37 -11.83
CA LEU A 127 -8.99 4.55 -12.97
C LEU A 127 -8.06 5.31 -13.94
N THR A 128 -7.82 6.60 -13.73
CA THR A 128 -6.93 7.39 -14.59
C THR A 128 -5.49 6.90 -14.46
N LYS A 129 -4.93 6.40 -15.55
CA LYS A 129 -3.54 5.91 -15.58
C LYS A 129 -2.53 7.05 -15.45
N ALA A 130 -1.54 6.84 -14.60
CA ALA A 130 -0.43 7.77 -14.37
C ALA A 130 0.81 7.02 -13.87
N GLN A 131 1.92 7.73 -13.70
CA GLN A 131 3.06 7.17 -12.98
C GLN A 131 2.73 7.11 -11.49
N PHE A 132 2.85 5.92 -10.92
CA PHE A 132 2.75 5.70 -9.47
C PHE A 132 4.12 5.42 -8.83
N TRP A 133 5.21 5.70 -9.56
CA TRP A 133 6.59 5.65 -9.07
C TRP A 133 6.92 4.35 -8.33
N SER A 134 7.71 4.44 -7.25
CA SER A 134 8.11 3.30 -6.43
C SER A 134 6.95 2.58 -5.72
N ALA A 135 5.74 3.16 -5.66
CA ALA A 135 4.58 2.48 -5.10
C ALA A 135 4.24 1.21 -5.90
N THR A 136 4.62 1.15 -7.17
CA THR A 136 4.40 0.01 -8.07
C THR A 136 5.35 -1.16 -7.84
N LYS A 137 6.41 -1.00 -7.04
CA LYS A 137 7.43 -2.04 -6.80
C LYS A 137 6.91 -3.26 -6.04
N ILE A 138 5.72 -3.18 -5.45
CA ILE A 138 5.04 -4.34 -4.87
C ILE A 138 4.53 -5.32 -5.93
N ILE A 139 4.26 -4.85 -7.16
CA ILE A 139 3.64 -5.65 -8.23
C ILE A 139 4.49 -6.89 -8.58
N PRO A 140 5.80 -6.75 -8.89
CA PRO A 140 6.63 -7.91 -9.19
C PRO A 140 6.70 -8.91 -8.03
N LEU A 141 6.72 -8.44 -6.77
CA LEU A 141 6.74 -9.34 -5.62
C LEU A 141 5.48 -10.21 -5.56
N LEU A 142 4.29 -9.60 -5.70
CA LEU A 142 3.02 -10.33 -5.69
C LEU A 142 2.90 -11.28 -6.89
N ASN A 143 3.34 -10.85 -8.07
CA ASN A 143 3.37 -11.69 -9.27
C ASN A 143 4.27 -12.93 -9.08
N ILE A 144 5.46 -12.78 -8.49
CA ILE A 144 6.35 -13.89 -8.15
C ILE A 144 5.66 -14.89 -7.23
N ILE A 145 5.00 -14.42 -6.16
CA ILE A 145 4.28 -15.31 -5.24
C ILE A 145 3.16 -16.06 -5.97
N SER A 146 2.37 -15.37 -6.80
CA SER A 146 1.35 -15.99 -7.63
C SER A 146 1.91 -17.08 -8.54
N GLN A 147 3.00 -16.80 -9.26
CA GLN A 147 3.64 -17.77 -10.16
C GLN A 147 4.16 -18.99 -9.41
N ILE A 148 4.93 -18.77 -8.34
CA ILE A 148 5.53 -19.84 -7.54
C ILE A 148 4.44 -20.70 -6.93
N ASN A 149 3.45 -20.11 -6.27
CA ASN A 149 2.44 -20.90 -5.57
C ASN A 149 1.39 -21.51 -6.51
N THR A 150 1.21 -21.00 -7.72
CA THR A 150 0.44 -21.71 -8.75
C THR A 150 1.12 -23.02 -9.15
N LYS A 151 2.45 -23.01 -9.36
CA LYS A 151 3.22 -24.19 -9.78
C LYS A 151 3.60 -25.11 -8.61
N TYR A 152 3.85 -24.52 -7.44
CA TYR A 152 4.30 -25.19 -6.23
C TYR A 152 3.47 -24.67 -5.03
N PRO A 153 2.21 -25.12 -4.86
CA PRO A 153 1.33 -24.66 -3.79
C PRO A 153 1.94 -24.86 -2.40
N GLU A 154 2.74 -25.92 -2.25
CA GLU A 154 3.40 -26.20 -0.98
C GLU A 154 4.61 -25.32 -0.65
N CYS A 155 5.11 -24.54 -1.59
CA CYS A 155 6.26 -23.67 -1.38
C CYS A 155 5.95 -22.56 -0.35
N ASN A 156 6.88 -22.35 0.58
CA ASN A 156 6.93 -21.20 1.46
C ASN A 156 8.09 -20.30 1.03
N ILE A 157 7.79 -19.08 0.58
CA ILE A 157 8.82 -18.16 0.08
C ILE A 157 9.87 -17.78 1.14
N ASN A 158 9.57 -17.93 2.43
CA ASN A 158 10.56 -17.70 3.50
C ASN A 158 11.74 -18.68 3.44
N ASN A 159 11.55 -19.85 2.82
CA ASN A 159 12.61 -20.83 2.62
C ASN A 159 13.42 -20.58 1.34
N CYS A 160 13.09 -19.53 0.59
CA CYS A 160 13.66 -19.28 -0.72
C CYS A 160 14.71 -18.17 -0.67
N VAL A 161 15.76 -18.37 -1.47
CA VAL A 161 16.81 -17.38 -1.74
C VAL A 161 16.75 -16.93 -3.18
N VAL A 162 17.21 -15.70 -3.45
CA VAL A 162 17.56 -15.26 -4.80
C VAL A 162 19.04 -15.56 -5.02
N ARG A 163 19.30 -16.41 -6.01
CA ARG A 163 20.64 -16.84 -6.44
C ARG A 163 21.03 -16.14 -7.73
N ASP A 164 22.28 -15.73 -7.82
CA ASP A 164 22.87 -15.29 -9.08
C ASP A 164 23.23 -16.50 -9.93
N ALA A 165 22.64 -16.61 -11.12
CA ALA A 165 22.96 -17.69 -12.06
C ALA A 165 24.43 -17.63 -12.53
N ASP A 166 25.04 -16.43 -12.49
CA ASP A 166 26.44 -16.21 -12.86
C ASP A 166 27.39 -16.39 -11.65
N GLU A 167 26.86 -16.74 -10.47
CA GLU A 167 27.60 -17.00 -9.22
C GLU A 167 28.52 -15.86 -8.76
N ARG A 168 28.21 -14.61 -9.16
CA ARG A 168 29.02 -13.43 -8.79
C ARG A 168 28.60 -12.82 -7.46
N LYS A 169 27.43 -13.20 -6.96
CA LYS A 169 26.84 -12.72 -5.71
C LYS A 169 26.37 -13.90 -4.88
N HIS A 170 26.47 -13.76 -3.56
CA HIS A 170 25.99 -14.75 -2.63
C HIS A 170 24.45 -14.82 -2.63
N ASP A 171 23.92 -15.97 -2.21
CA ASP A 171 22.48 -16.17 -2.04
C ASP A 171 21.95 -15.27 -0.91
N ILE A 172 20.85 -14.57 -1.17
CA ILE A 172 20.17 -13.73 -0.17
C ILE A 172 18.71 -14.16 -0.07
N TYR A 173 18.17 -14.24 1.14
CA TYR A 173 16.77 -14.59 1.35
C TYR A 173 15.83 -13.62 0.62
N PHE A 174 14.80 -14.18 -0.02
CA PHE A 174 13.80 -13.39 -0.74
C PHE A 174 13.19 -12.28 0.13
N TYR A 175 12.89 -12.61 1.40
CA TYR A 175 12.33 -11.66 2.36
C TYR A 175 13.27 -10.48 2.65
N GLU A 176 14.59 -10.71 2.74
CA GLU A 176 15.55 -9.65 3.04
C GLU A 176 15.66 -8.65 1.90
N LEU A 177 15.68 -9.15 0.66
CA LEU A 177 15.66 -8.32 -0.55
C LEU A 177 14.35 -7.53 -0.67
N ALA A 178 13.20 -8.16 -0.39
CA ALA A 178 11.90 -7.47 -0.39
C ALA A 178 11.85 -6.38 0.69
N ARG A 179 12.36 -6.66 1.90
CA ARG A 179 12.43 -5.71 3.01
C ARG A 179 13.33 -4.52 2.67
N ASP A 180 14.53 -4.77 2.13
CA ASP A 180 15.48 -3.69 1.79
C ASP A 180 14.93 -2.81 0.67
N MET A 181 14.29 -3.41 -0.35
CA MET A 181 13.61 -2.68 -1.42
C MET A 181 12.50 -1.76 -0.90
N ILE A 182 11.74 -2.21 0.09
CA ILE A 182 10.61 -1.46 0.63
C ILE A 182 11.05 -0.38 1.62
N SER A 183 12.01 -0.70 2.48
CA SER A 183 12.43 0.16 3.60
C SER A 183 13.46 1.23 3.23
N TYR A 184 14.01 1.19 2.01
CA TYR A 184 15.06 2.12 1.55
C TYR A 184 16.28 2.17 2.47
N THR A 185 16.55 1.10 3.22
CA THR A 185 17.75 1.04 4.06
C THR A 185 19.03 0.84 3.25
N GLU A 186 18.90 0.33 2.02
CA GLU A 186 19.99 0.10 1.07
C GLU A 186 21.15 -0.73 1.65
N ASN A 187 20.82 -1.70 2.52
CA ASN A 187 21.81 -2.61 3.10
C ASN A 187 22.37 -3.59 2.06
N ILE A 188 21.60 -3.88 1.00
CA ILE A 188 21.97 -4.82 -0.07
C ILE A 188 22.20 -4.06 -1.38
N ALA A 189 21.21 -3.27 -1.81
CA ALA A 189 21.27 -2.45 -3.02
C ALA A 189 20.17 -1.38 -2.99
N SER A 190 20.20 -0.46 -3.96
CA SER A 190 19.14 0.55 -4.11
C SER A 190 17.78 -0.11 -4.30
N SER A 191 16.73 0.55 -3.80
CA SER A 191 15.34 0.11 -3.98
C SER A 191 14.98 -0.08 -5.47
N ASN A 192 15.52 0.77 -6.36
CA ASN A 192 15.32 0.65 -7.80
C ASN A 192 16.00 -0.60 -8.38
N SER A 193 17.24 -0.87 -8.00
CA SER A 193 18.01 -2.02 -8.48
C SER A 193 17.40 -3.37 -8.04
N LEU A 194 16.92 -3.44 -6.80
CA LEU A 194 16.20 -4.61 -6.29
C LEU A 194 14.87 -4.82 -7.00
N ALA A 195 14.09 -3.75 -7.22
CA ALA A 195 12.83 -3.84 -7.93
C ALA A 195 13.00 -4.21 -9.41
N ALA A 196 14.05 -3.70 -10.06
CA ALA A 196 14.43 -4.09 -11.41
C ALA A 196 14.79 -5.58 -11.48
N MET A 197 15.52 -6.10 -10.48
CA MET A 197 15.79 -7.54 -10.37
C MET A 197 14.51 -8.36 -10.20
N PHE A 198 13.58 -7.96 -9.32
CA PHE A 198 12.32 -8.69 -9.16
C PHE A 198 11.45 -8.67 -10.43
N LYS A 199 11.50 -7.60 -11.23
CA LYS A 199 10.86 -7.55 -12.55
C LYS A 199 11.42 -8.57 -13.55
N ARG A 200 12.61 -9.14 -13.31
CA ARG A 200 13.23 -10.11 -14.22
C ARG A 200 12.59 -11.50 -14.13
N PHE A 201 11.74 -11.80 -13.16
CA PHE A 201 11.11 -13.13 -13.04
C PHE A 201 9.88 -13.35 -13.94
N ASP A 202 9.54 -12.37 -14.76
CA ASP A 202 8.57 -12.48 -15.85
C ASP A 202 8.94 -11.46 -16.94
N THR A 203 8.40 -11.61 -18.13
CA THR A 203 8.50 -10.59 -19.16
C THR A 203 7.68 -9.36 -18.75
N ARG A 204 8.06 -8.17 -19.24
CA ARG A 204 7.31 -6.94 -18.91
C ARG A 204 5.85 -7.02 -19.38
N ALA A 205 5.63 -7.63 -20.55
CA ALA A 205 4.29 -7.90 -21.06
C ALA A 205 3.52 -8.91 -20.19
N GLY A 206 4.19 -9.93 -19.66
CA GLY A 206 3.62 -10.90 -18.72
C GLY A 206 3.17 -10.26 -17.42
N ILE A 207 4.00 -9.41 -16.81
CA ILE A 207 3.62 -8.67 -15.59
C ILE A 207 2.45 -7.72 -15.88
N GLU A 208 2.48 -6.98 -17.00
CA GLU A 208 1.34 -6.12 -17.37
C GLU A 208 0.04 -6.93 -17.52
N GLN A 209 0.09 -8.05 -18.23
CA GLN A 209 -1.07 -8.91 -18.42
C GLN A 209 -1.56 -9.50 -17.09
N TRP A 210 -0.64 -9.83 -16.19
CA TRP A 210 -0.96 -10.27 -14.83
C TRP A 210 -1.69 -9.17 -14.07
N VAL A 211 -1.25 -7.91 -14.12
CA VAL A 211 -1.97 -6.79 -13.48
C VAL A 211 -3.36 -6.63 -14.09
N LYS A 212 -3.48 -6.59 -15.43
CA LYS A 212 -4.77 -6.47 -16.14
C LYS A 212 -5.75 -7.59 -15.81
N THR A 213 -5.25 -8.79 -15.60
CA THR A 213 -6.07 -9.97 -15.23
C THR A 213 -6.42 -9.96 -13.75
N THR A 214 -5.53 -9.44 -12.91
CA THR A 214 -5.75 -9.39 -11.46
C THR A 214 -6.72 -8.28 -11.06
N THR A 215 -6.58 -7.09 -11.65
CA THR A 215 -7.36 -5.91 -11.27
C THR A 215 -8.60 -5.69 -12.12
N GLY A 216 -8.63 -6.27 -13.33
CA GLY A 216 -9.66 -6.03 -14.34
C GLY A 216 -9.45 -4.77 -15.19
N ASN A 217 -8.58 -3.86 -14.76
CA ASN A 217 -8.28 -2.65 -15.52
C ASN A 217 -7.47 -2.98 -16.77
N LYS A 218 -8.09 -2.89 -17.95
CA LYS A 218 -7.41 -3.14 -19.24
C LYS A 218 -6.67 -1.91 -19.77
N ASP A 219 -7.00 -0.71 -19.29
CA ASP A 219 -6.39 0.55 -19.73
C ASP A 219 -5.20 0.94 -18.84
N LEU A 220 -4.13 0.15 -18.92
CA LEU A 220 -2.85 0.41 -18.25
C LEU A 220 -1.66 -0.03 -19.09
N ASN A 221 -0.48 0.51 -18.77
CA ASN A 221 0.81 0.08 -19.30
C ASN A 221 1.75 -0.21 -18.13
N PHE A 222 2.40 -1.37 -18.09
CA PHE A 222 3.36 -1.66 -17.02
C PHE A 222 4.62 -2.33 -17.56
N ARG A 223 5.31 -1.64 -18.47
CA ARG A 223 6.45 -2.19 -19.19
C ARG A 223 7.73 -1.36 -19.13
N SER A 224 7.93 -0.51 -18.14
CA SER A 224 9.22 0.15 -17.87
C SER A 224 9.96 -0.52 -16.71
N ASP A 225 11.26 -0.26 -16.57
CA ASP A 225 11.99 -0.56 -15.35
C ASP A 225 11.85 0.57 -14.31
N TYR A 226 12.82 0.67 -13.39
CA TYR A 226 12.84 1.64 -12.30
C TYR A 226 14.09 2.54 -12.35
N GLY A 227 14.68 2.74 -13.53
CA GLY A 227 15.84 3.65 -13.73
C GLY A 227 17.22 3.05 -13.43
N ASP A 228 17.30 2.06 -12.55
CA ASP A 228 18.56 1.38 -12.20
C ASP A 228 18.68 0.01 -12.88
N LEU A 229 19.91 -0.45 -13.09
CA LEU A 229 20.18 -1.83 -13.50
C LEU A 229 19.78 -2.83 -12.40
N PRO A 230 19.30 -4.03 -12.75
CA PRO A 230 18.92 -5.04 -11.78
C PRO A 230 20.13 -5.49 -10.95
N TYR A 231 19.92 -5.66 -9.64
CA TYR A 231 20.99 -6.09 -8.72
C TYR A 231 21.63 -7.41 -9.20
N VAL A 232 20.82 -8.42 -9.48
CA VAL A 232 21.24 -9.63 -10.20
C VAL A 232 20.59 -9.60 -11.59
N LYS A 233 21.38 -9.73 -12.65
CA LYS A 233 20.88 -9.66 -14.04
C LYS A 233 20.09 -10.91 -14.43
N ASN A 234 20.57 -12.08 -13.98
CA ASN A 234 20.00 -13.39 -14.28
C ASN A 234 19.58 -14.11 -12.99
N PRO A 235 18.62 -13.57 -12.22
CA PRO A 235 18.30 -14.13 -10.91
C PRO A 235 17.55 -15.46 -11.04
N LYS A 236 17.72 -16.32 -10.03
CA LYS A 236 16.95 -17.55 -9.81
C LYS A 236 16.31 -17.50 -8.43
N ILE A 237 15.06 -17.92 -8.28
CA ILE A 237 14.50 -18.22 -6.96
C ILE A 237 14.73 -19.70 -6.69
N PHE A 238 15.45 -20.00 -5.60
CA PHE A 238 15.83 -21.35 -5.22
C PHE A 238 15.21 -21.69 -3.85
N ASP A 239 14.51 -22.82 -3.76
CA ASP A 239 13.96 -23.37 -2.52
C ASP A 239 15.04 -24.18 -1.80
N LEU A 240 15.48 -23.72 -0.63
CA LEU A 240 16.54 -24.40 0.14
C LEU A 240 16.09 -25.73 0.75
N ILE A 241 14.79 -25.92 1.01
CA ILE A 241 14.29 -27.15 1.61
C ILE A 241 14.12 -28.22 0.54
N LYS A 242 13.54 -27.84 -0.61
CA LYS A 242 13.32 -28.76 -1.74
C LYS A 242 14.51 -28.86 -2.70
N GLN A 243 15.54 -28.04 -2.50
CA GLN A 243 16.77 -27.99 -3.30
C GLN A 243 16.50 -27.85 -4.81
N GLN A 244 15.56 -26.96 -5.17
CA GLN A 244 15.14 -26.79 -6.56
C GLN A 244 14.99 -25.33 -6.95
N VAL A 245 15.22 -25.05 -8.24
CA VAL A 245 14.93 -23.74 -8.84
C VAL A 245 13.44 -23.62 -9.12
N LEU A 246 12.79 -22.61 -8.55
CA LEU A 246 11.36 -22.36 -8.71
C LEU A 246 11.06 -21.46 -9.90
N LEU A 247 11.84 -20.37 -10.04
CA LEU A 247 11.75 -19.40 -11.14
C LEU A 247 13.15 -18.99 -11.59
N THR A 248 13.26 -18.62 -12.86
CA THR A 248 14.48 -18.10 -13.49
C THR A 248 14.18 -16.77 -14.17
N ALA A 249 15.21 -15.98 -14.45
CA ALA A 249 15.09 -14.76 -15.22
C ALA A 249 14.40 -15.00 -16.57
N ALA A 250 13.40 -14.19 -16.88
CA ALA A 250 12.76 -14.10 -18.18
C ALA A 250 13.62 -13.30 -19.17
N GLN A 251 13.32 -13.47 -20.46
CA GLN A 251 13.92 -12.67 -21.51
C GLN A 251 13.46 -11.21 -21.39
N ASN A 252 14.35 -10.28 -21.75
CA ASN A 252 13.97 -8.88 -21.86
C ASN A 252 12.94 -8.71 -22.97
N SER A 253 11.89 -7.96 -22.69
CA SER A 253 10.91 -7.53 -23.68
C SER A 253 11.01 -6.03 -23.92
N ILE A 254 10.34 -5.52 -24.96
CA ILE A 254 10.31 -4.09 -25.29
C ILE A 254 9.91 -3.26 -24.07
N GLU A 255 10.70 -2.22 -23.80
CA GLU A 255 10.42 -1.26 -22.74
C GLU A 255 9.39 -0.22 -23.19
N GLN A 256 8.43 0.10 -22.32
CA GLN A 256 7.48 1.20 -22.50
C GLN A 256 7.34 1.96 -21.17
N SER A 257 6.15 2.42 -20.81
CA SER A 257 5.91 3.21 -19.60
C SER A 257 5.37 2.36 -18.44
N ASN A 258 5.47 2.87 -17.20
CA ASN A 258 4.76 2.33 -16.05
C ASN A 258 3.60 3.29 -15.69
N LEU A 259 2.46 3.10 -16.36
CA LEU A 259 1.22 3.83 -16.16
C LEU A 259 0.12 2.90 -15.63
N ILE A 260 -0.18 3.02 -14.34
CA ILE A 260 -1.27 2.28 -13.68
C ILE A 260 -2.22 3.26 -13.00
N SER A 261 -3.32 2.78 -12.41
CA SER A 261 -4.29 3.61 -11.71
C SER A 261 -4.18 3.49 -10.18
N ALA A 262 -4.81 4.42 -9.46
CA ALA A 262 -4.91 4.34 -8.01
C ALA A 262 -5.72 3.11 -7.58
N TYR A 263 -6.75 2.77 -8.36
CA TYR A 263 -7.54 1.55 -8.17
C TYR A 263 -6.69 0.28 -8.24
N ASP A 264 -5.75 0.19 -9.19
CA ASP A 264 -4.92 -1.01 -9.36
C ASP A 264 -4.10 -1.33 -8.10
N LEU A 265 -3.45 -0.31 -7.51
CA LEU A 265 -2.67 -0.48 -6.28
C LEU A 265 -3.57 -0.73 -5.07
N THR A 266 -4.67 0.03 -4.93
CA THR A 266 -5.63 -0.18 -3.83
C THR A 266 -6.17 -1.61 -3.86
N ARG A 267 -6.50 -2.13 -5.04
CA ARG A 267 -6.98 -3.49 -5.20
C ARG A 267 -5.93 -4.53 -4.85
N LEU A 268 -4.71 -4.41 -5.36
CA LEU A 268 -3.63 -5.37 -5.07
C LEU A 268 -3.29 -5.43 -3.58
N ILE A 269 -3.25 -4.28 -2.89
CA ILE A 269 -3.00 -4.22 -1.46
C ILE A 269 -4.19 -4.78 -0.66
N ALA A 270 -5.43 -4.54 -1.10
CA ALA A 270 -6.61 -5.13 -0.48
C ALA A 270 -6.62 -6.67 -0.61
N MET A 271 -6.28 -7.20 -1.79
CA MET A 271 -6.14 -8.64 -1.99
C MET A 271 -5.04 -9.26 -1.12
N LEU A 272 -3.95 -8.51 -0.86
CA LEU A 272 -2.88 -8.94 0.05
C LEU A 272 -3.36 -8.97 1.51
N GLY A 273 -3.89 -7.86 2.02
CA GLY A 273 -4.22 -7.76 3.44
C GLY A 273 -5.53 -8.44 3.85
N TRP A 274 -6.49 -8.56 2.93
CA TRP A 274 -7.76 -9.25 3.18
C TRP A 274 -7.80 -10.67 2.62
N HIS A 275 -6.64 -11.26 2.31
CA HIS A 275 -6.53 -12.58 1.68
C HIS A 275 -7.40 -13.67 2.33
N HIS A 276 -7.46 -13.73 3.67
CA HIS A 276 -8.25 -14.72 4.41
C HIS A 276 -9.76 -14.48 4.38
N HIS A 277 -10.17 -13.26 4.02
CA HIS A 277 -11.53 -12.78 4.24
C HIS A 277 -12.30 -12.55 2.94
N ILE A 278 -11.60 -12.52 1.81
CA ILE A 278 -12.20 -12.50 0.47
C ILE A 278 -12.30 -13.92 -0.09
N GLU A 279 -13.26 -14.13 -0.98
CA GLU A 279 -13.49 -15.41 -1.65
C GLU A 279 -12.30 -15.81 -2.53
N GLN A 280 -12.15 -17.12 -2.78
CA GLN A 280 -11.05 -17.67 -3.57
C GLN A 280 -10.98 -17.07 -5.00
N ARG A 281 -12.13 -16.78 -5.62
CA ARG A 281 -12.23 -16.15 -6.95
C ARG A 281 -11.71 -14.70 -6.99
N SER A 282 -11.55 -14.08 -5.83
CA SER A 282 -11.13 -12.69 -5.66
C SER A 282 -9.70 -12.56 -5.12
N ARG A 283 -9.05 -13.69 -4.77
CA ARG A 283 -7.66 -13.73 -4.28
C ARG A 283 -6.65 -13.66 -5.41
N LEU A 284 -5.42 -13.24 -5.09
CA LEU A 284 -4.28 -13.32 -6.02
C LEU A 284 -4.13 -14.75 -6.51
N LEU A 285 -4.14 -14.96 -7.83
CA LEU A 285 -4.18 -16.30 -8.42
C LEU A 285 -3.04 -17.17 -7.87
N GLY A 286 -3.42 -18.35 -7.35
CA GLY A 286 -2.51 -19.36 -6.80
C GLY A 286 -1.78 -18.98 -5.50
N ALA A 287 -1.75 -17.69 -5.12
CA ALA A 287 -0.98 -17.21 -3.99
C ALA A 287 -1.43 -17.86 -2.67
N GLN A 288 -0.46 -18.32 -1.87
CA GLN A 288 -0.73 -18.93 -0.57
C GLN A 288 -0.29 -18.00 0.55
N TRP A 289 -1.06 -17.98 1.64
CA TRP A 289 -0.79 -17.09 2.77
C TRP A 289 0.63 -17.23 3.35
N LYS A 290 1.14 -18.47 3.45
CA LYS A 290 2.50 -18.75 3.95
C LYS A 290 3.60 -18.02 3.19
N SER A 291 3.36 -17.64 1.94
CA SER A 291 4.26 -16.82 1.15
C SER A 291 3.92 -15.32 1.22
N LEU A 292 2.63 -14.98 1.22
CA LEU A 292 2.17 -13.59 1.27
C LEU A 292 2.56 -12.89 2.57
N GLU A 293 2.62 -13.61 3.70
CA GLU A 293 3.03 -13.03 4.98
C GLU A 293 4.43 -12.41 4.97
N SER A 294 5.35 -12.89 4.12
CA SER A 294 6.67 -12.29 3.94
C SER A 294 6.56 -10.88 3.33
N ILE A 295 5.65 -10.70 2.37
CA ILE A 295 5.38 -9.41 1.75
C ILE A 295 4.71 -8.47 2.75
N VAL A 296 3.74 -8.97 3.52
CA VAL A 296 3.08 -8.20 4.60
C VAL A 296 4.12 -7.66 5.59
N ARG A 297 5.02 -8.52 6.09
CA ARG A 297 6.10 -8.10 7.00
C ARG A 297 7.00 -7.06 6.34
N ALA A 298 7.42 -7.28 5.09
CA ALA A 298 8.30 -6.37 4.39
C ALA A 298 7.65 -4.98 4.19
N MET A 299 6.37 -4.94 3.79
CA MET A 299 5.58 -3.70 3.63
C MET A 299 5.35 -2.93 4.94
N GLY A 300 5.45 -3.58 6.09
CA GLY A 300 5.45 -2.88 7.39
C GLY A 300 6.67 -1.98 7.61
N HIS A 301 7.75 -2.18 6.86
CA HIS A 301 9.01 -1.44 7.00
C HIS A 301 9.18 -0.24 6.05
N ASP A 302 8.20 0.09 5.19
CA ASP A 302 8.25 1.25 4.29
C ASP A 302 8.52 2.56 5.06
N THR A 303 9.20 3.54 4.47
CA THR A 303 9.63 4.71 5.27
C THR A 303 8.52 5.70 5.58
N ALA A 304 7.44 5.72 4.78
CA ALA A 304 6.37 6.69 4.94
C ALA A 304 5.53 6.42 6.19
N ARG A 305 5.33 7.46 7.02
CA ARG A 305 4.63 7.39 8.31
C ARG A 305 3.41 8.31 8.40
N TYR A 306 2.71 8.50 7.28
CA TYR A 306 1.46 9.27 7.24
C TYR A 306 0.37 8.66 8.12
N ALA A 307 0.17 7.33 8.07
CA ALA A 307 -0.82 6.65 8.89
C ALA A 307 -0.51 6.79 10.39
N ASP A 308 0.75 6.68 10.78
CA ASP A 308 1.18 6.85 12.17
C ASP A 308 0.85 8.26 12.69
N GLU A 309 1.18 9.29 11.91
CA GLU A 309 0.90 10.67 12.29
C GLU A 309 -0.59 10.99 12.28
N ALA A 310 -1.35 10.43 11.34
CA ALA A 310 -2.80 10.56 11.29
C ALA A 310 -3.45 9.92 12.53
N ILE A 311 -3.07 8.69 12.90
CA ILE A 311 -3.57 8.01 14.10
C ILE A 311 -3.26 8.84 15.35
N LYS A 312 -2.02 9.34 15.48
CA LYS A 312 -1.61 10.21 16.59
C LYS A 312 -2.43 11.51 16.63
N THR A 313 -2.60 12.17 15.48
CA THR A 313 -3.31 13.45 15.37
C THR A 313 -4.79 13.31 15.72
N LEU A 314 -5.40 12.18 15.39
CA LEU A 314 -6.79 11.85 15.75
C LEU A 314 -6.94 11.37 17.20
N GLY A 315 -5.84 11.27 17.97
CA GLY A 315 -5.82 10.72 19.33
C GLY A 315 -6.14 9.22 19.39
N MET A 316 -5.94 8.50 18.28
CA MET A 316 -6.29 7.09 18.20
C MET A 316 -5.18 6.17 18.75
N ASP A 317 -3.96 6.69 18.93
CA ASP A 317 -2.75 5.96 19.34
C ASP A 317 -2.89 5.16 20.65
N LYS A 318 -3.72 5.63 21.60
CA LYS A 318 -3.96 4.97 22.90
C LYS A 318 -5.22 4.12 22.97
N VAL A 319 -5.99 4.08 21.89
CA VAL A 319 -7.33 3.47 21.85
C VAL A 319 -7.51 2.56 20.64
N ILE A 320 -6.40 2.07 20.09
CA ILE A 320 -6.40 1.02 19.09
C ILE A 320 -5.62 -0.20 19.59
N SER A 321 -6.12 -1.38 19.21
CA SER A 321 -5.48 -2.66 19.43
C SER A 321 -5.20 -3.35 18.09
N PHE A 322 -4.20 -4.24 18.09
CA PHE A 322 -3.80 -5.04 16.92
C PHE A 322 -3.57 -4.23 15.63
N PRO A 323 -2.78 -3.14 15.68
CA PRO A 323 -2.56 -2.30 14.49
C PRO A 323 -1.78 -3.06 13.43
N VAL A 324 -2.19 -2.88 12.18
CA VAL A 324 -1.48 -3.29 10.97
C VAL A 324 -1.46 -2.09 10.03
N ILE A 325 -0.25 -1.66 9.69
CA ILE A 325 0.00 -0.61 8.70
C ILE A 325 1.04 -1.15 7.75
N ILE A 326 0.59 -1.50 6.54
CA ILE A 326 1.48 -1.88 5.44
C ILE A 326 1.38 -0.81 4.37
N SER A 327 2.51 -0.37 3.82
CA SER A 327 2.51 0.66 2.79
C SER A 327 3.61 0.49 1.76
N LYS A 328 3.49 1.23 0.67
CA LYS A 328 4.57 1.53 -0.25
C LYS A 328 4.43 2.96 -0.75
N LEU A 329 5.45 3.78 -0.49
CA LEU A 329 5.54 5.12 -1.05
C LEU A 329 6.11 5.12 -2.48
N GLY A 330 5.84 6.19 -3.21
CA GLY A 330 6.52 6.57 -4.44
C GLY A 330 6.69 8.07 -4.53
N GLN A 331 7.83 8.53 -5.02
CA GLN A 331 8.11 9.95 -5.22
C GLN A 331 8.91 10.12 -6.50
N GLY A 332 8.71 11.23 -7.21
CA GLY A 332 9.50 11.57 -8.37
C GLY A 332 9.06 12.86 -9.06
N VAL A 333 9.89 13.30 -10.01
CA VAL A 333 9.60 14.46 -10.87
C VAL A 333 9.15 13.95 -12.23
N SER A 334 7.94 14.31 -12.62
CA SER A 334 7.42 14.00 -13.95
C SER A 334 7.77 15.12 -14.93
N SER A 335 8.82 14.92 -15.73
CA SER A 335 9.24 15.88 -16.76
C SER A 335 8.13 16.21 -17.76
N SER A 336 7.35 15.21 -18.20
CA SER A 336 6.26 15.41 -19.17
C SER A 336 5.10 16.25 -18.63
N ARG A 337 4.97 16.38 -17.30
CA ARG A 337 3.91 17.15 -16.64
C ARG A 337 4.44 18.42 -15.97
N GLY A 338 5.76 18.56 -15.86
CA GLY A 338 6.38 19.61 -15.06
C GLY A 338 5.93 19.58 -13.60
N THR A 339 5.80 18.40 -12.99
CA THR A 339 5.29 18.26 -11.61
C THR A 339 6.20 17.43 -10.73
N ILE A 340 6.28 17.80 -9.45
CA ILE A 340 6.71 16.89 -8.39
C ILE A 340 5.50 16.08 -7.91
N GLU A 341 5.70 14.78 -7.70
CA GLU A 341 4.63 13.85 -7.38
C GLU A 341 4.99 13.00 -6.16
N THR A 342 3.98 12.69 -5.37
CA THR A 342 4.07 11.81 -4.20
C THR A 342 2.90 10.86 -4.20
N VAL A 343 3.19 9.60 -3.93
CA VAL A 343 2.25 8.49 -3.97
C VAL A 343 2.34 7.74 -2.66
N TYR A 344 1.18 7.48 -2.06
CA TYR A 344 1.07 6.67 -0.87
C TYR A 344 0.01 5.59 -1.09
N ALA A 345 0.44 4.33 -1.12
CA ALA A 345 -0.44 3.18 -1.18
C ALA A 345 -0.32 2.41 0.15
N ALA A 346 -1.44 2.18 0.84
CA ALA A 346 -1.43 1.61 2.18
C ALA A 346 -2.69 0.83 2.52
N LEU A 347 -2.54 -0.19 3.36
CA LEU A 347 -3.63 -0.78 4.13
C LEU A 347 -3.44 -0.46 5.60
N ILE A 348 -4.55 -0.11 6.24
CA ILE A 348 -4.64 0.20 7.65
C ILE A 348 -5.74 -0.68 8.24
N TRP A 349 -5.40 -1.42 9.28
CA TRP A 349 -6.29 -2.33 9.98
C TRP A 349 -6.02 -2.23 11.48
N PHE A 350 -7.06 -2.09 12.29
CA PHE A 350 -6.95 -2.07 13.75
C PHE A 350 -8.32 -2.30 14.40
N VAL A 351 -8.30 -2.65 15.68
CA VAL A 351 -9.50 -2.69 16.53
C VAL A 351 -9.61 -1.37 17.30
N ASP A 352 -10.71 -0.65 17.11
CA ASP A 352 -11.06 0.59 17.80
C ASP A 352 -11.69 0.29 19.16
N ASP A 353 -10.95 0.61 20.23
CA ASP A 353 -11.33 0.32 21.61
C ASP A 353 -12.22 1.40 22.25
N ARG A 354 -12.45 2.54 21.58
CA ARG A 354 -13.26 3.64 22.16
C ARG A 354 -14.66 3.22 22.62
N PRO A 355 -15.39 2.35 21.90
CA PRO A 355 -16.70 1.87 22.35
C PRO A 355 -16.70 1.16 23.72
N LYS A 356 -15.57 0.55 24.14
CA LYS A 356 -15.45 -0.11 25.46
C LYS A 356 -15.75 0.84 26.62
N VAL A 357 -15.40 2.13 26.48
CA VAL A 357 -15.59 3.15 27.52
C VAL A 357 -17.07 3.30 27.89
N VAL A 358 -17.98 3.04 26.95
CA VAL A 358 -19.43 3.10 27.15
C VAL A 358 -20.07 1.71 27.10
N SER A 359 -19.31 0.66 27.45
CA SER A 359 -19.76 -0.73 27.48
C SER A 359 -20.36 -1.25 26.16
N LYS A 360 -19.87 -0.73 25.02
CA LYS A 360 -20.23 -1.22 23.68
C LYS A 360 -19.11 -2.12 23.11
N PRO A 361 -19.45 -3.06 22.22
CA PRO A 361 -18.46 -3.87 21.51
C PRO A 361 -17.44 -3.01 20.77
N VAL A 362 -16.18 -3.45 20.74
CA VAL A 362 -15.13 -2.77 19.97
C VAL A 362 -15.33 -2.97 18.48
N LYS A 363 -14.82 -2.04 17.68
CA LYS A 363 -15.04 -2.04 16.25
C LYS A 363 -13.77 -2.41 15.51
N LEU A 364 -13.78 -3.48 14.73
CA LEU A 364 -12.73 -3.69 13.74
C LEU A 364 -12.87 -2.64 12.63
N ARG A 365 -11.78 -1.93 12.34
CA ARG A 365 -11.72 -0.93 11.27
C ARG A 365 -10.62 -1.30 10.30
N THR A 366 -10.96 -1.36 9.01
CA THR A 366 -9.97 -1.57 7.96
C THR A 366 -10.28 -0.73 6.73
N LEU A 367 -9.24 -0.19 6.11
CA LEU A 367 -9.32 0.40 4.79
C LEU A 367 -8.03 0.18 4.02
N VAL A 368 -8.12 0.28 2.70
CA VAL A 368 -6.97 0.36 1.79
C VAL A 368 -7.09 1.64 1.00
N MET A 369 -5.99 2.33 0.77
CA MET A 369 -5.97 3.56 -0.01
C MET A 369 -4.76 3.65 -0.91
N THR A 370 -4.92 4.35 -2.03
CA THR A 370 -3.83 4.85 -2.85
C THR A 370 -4.12 6.30 -3.19
N LEU A 371 -3.21 7.20 -2.84
CA LEU A 371 -3.28 8.63 -3.15
C LEU A 371 -2.09 9.00 -4.03
N ARG A 372 -2.34 9.75 -5.10
CA ARG A 372 -1.30 10.46 -5.87
C ARG A 372 -1.53 11.95 -5.75
N GLY A 373 -0.59 12.62 -5.08
CA GLY A 373 -0.46 14.07 -5.04
C GLY A 373 0.47 14.58 -6.14
N ALA A 374 0.21 15.76 -6.68
CA ALA A 374 1.10 16.43 -7.61
C ALA A 374 1.05 17.95 -7.48
N LYS A 375 2.22 18.59 -7.54
CA LYS A 375 2.38 20.05 -7.60
C LYS A 375 3.21 20.46 -8.81
N VAL A 376 2.77 21.51 -9.50
CA VAL A 376 3.49 22.08 -10.66
C VAL A 376 4.79 22.72 -10.20
N LEU A 377 5.85 22.49 -10.98
CA LEU A 377 7.17 23.07 -10.82
C LEU A 377 7.29 24.35 -11.64
N ASP A 378 7.72 25.42 -10.99
CA ASP A 378 7.99 26.75 -11.56
C ASP A 378 9.44 27.21 -11.31
N GLY A 379 10.38 26.27 -11.17
CA GLY A 379 11.81 26.51 -10.91
C GLY A 379 12.44 25.48 -9.95
N ALA A 380 13.74 25.62 -9.67
CA ALA A 380 14.46 24.68 -8.79
C ALA A 380 14.19 24.94 -7.29
N THR A 381 14.31 26.19 -6.83
CA THR A 381 14.01 26.59 -5.44
C THR A 381 12.55 26.35 -5.07
N SER A 382 11.65 26.41 -6.05
CA SER A 382 10.25 26.06 -5.81
C SER A 382 10.03 24.56 -5.68
N GLY A 383 10.85 23.71 -6.33
CA GLY A 383 10.73 22.26 -6.21
C GLY A 383 10.81 21.73 -4.77
N GLU A 384 11.74 22.27 -3.97
CA GLU A 384 11.88 21.90 -2.55
C GLU A 384 10.66 22.28 -1.73
N ARG A 385 10.24 23.55 -1.82
CA ARG A 385 9.03 24.02 -1.13
C ARG A 385 7.79 23.23 -1.56
N LYS A 386 7.65 22.91 -2.85
CA LYS A 386 6.52 22.12 -3.35
C LYS A 386 6.57 20.68 -2.84
N ALA A 387 7.76 20.08 -2.66
CA ALA A 387 7.91 18.76 -2.05
C ALA A 387 7.39 18.76 -0.60
N ILE A 388 7.84 19.73 0.20
CA ILE A 388 7.45 19.91 1.60
C ILE A 388 5.94 20.14 1.73
N GLU A 389 5.39 21.06 0.93
CA GLU A 389 3.95 21.33 0.91
C GLU A 389 3.15 20.09 0.50
N LEU A 390 3.67 19.28 -0.44
CA LEU A 390 3.00 18.07 -0.90
C LEU A 390 3.05 16.95 0.16
N ASP A 391 4.15 16.81 0.90
CA ASP A 391 4.27 15.81 1.97
C ASP A 391 3.27 16.06 3.10
N ALA A 392 3.25 17.31 3.61
CA ALA A 392 2.27 17.77 4.58
C ALA A 392 0.84 17.62 4.06
N ARG A 393 0.61 17.85 2.76
CA ARG A 393 -0.70 17.68 2.13
C ARG A 393 -1.13 16.22 2.14
N ILE A 394 -0.29 15.29 1.71
CA ILE A 394 -0.62 13.85 1.73
C ILE A 394 -0.94 13.42 3.16
N CYS A 395 -0.16 13.85 4.16
CA CYS A 395 -0.43 13.56 5.57
C CYS A 395 -1.80 14.09 6.03
N ALA A 396 -2.16 15.32 5.63
CA ALA A 396 -3.45 15.93 5.94
C ALA A 396 -4.63 15.15 5.33
N GLU A 397 -4.50 14.73 4.08
CA GLU A 397 -5.57 13.99 3.39
C GLU A 397 -5.70 12.55 3.91
N VAL A 398 -4.60 11.87 4.25
CA VAL A 398 -4.63 10.57 4.96
C VAL A 398 -5.32 10.72 6.33
N THR A 399 -5.06 11.82 7.03
CA THR A 399 -5.71 12.13 8.32
C THR A 399 -7.22 12.32 8.15
N GLU A 400 -7.67 13.04 7.13
CA GLU A 400 -9.11 13.22 6.87
C GLU A 400 -9.79 11.89 6.51
N ILE A 401 -9.16 11.04 5.70
CA ILE A 401 -9.67 9.71 5.36
C ILE A 401 -9.83 8.86 6.63
N LEU A 402 -8.82 8.82 7.51
CA LEU A 402 -8.91 8.09 8.77
C LEU A 402 -9.91 8.71 9.76
N ARG A 403 -10.03 10.04 9.77
CA ARG A 403 -11.03 10.74 10.59
C ARG A 403 -12.42 10.30 10.20
N ARG A 404 -12.75 10.32 8.90
CA ARG A 404 -14.04 9.84 8.37
C ARG A 404 -14.29 8.37 8.67
N LEU A 405 -13.26 7.52 8.57
CA LEU A 405 -13.38 6.10 8.94
C LEU A 405 -13.74 5.95 10.42
N CYS A 406 -13.08 6.70 11.30
CA CYS A 406 -13.26 6.61 12.75
C CYS A 406 -14.52 7.31 13.26
N ALA A 407 -14.99 8.34 12.55
CA ALA A 407 -16.21 9.09 12.84
C ALA A 407 -17.44 8.49 12.15
N GLU A 408 -17.25 7.54 11.23
CA GLU A 408 -18.33 6.92 10.42
C GLU A 408 -19.02 7.97 9.51
N GLU A 409 -18.23 8.91 8.98
CA GLU A 409 -18.66 10.08 8.19
C GLU A 409 -18.19 10.01 6.71
N PHE A 410 -18.12 8.81 6.13
CA PHE A 410 -17.93 8.68 4.69
C PHE A 410 -19.23 8.91 3.89
N ALA A 411 -20.37 8.92 4.58
CA ALA A 411 -21.71 9.13 4.03
C ALA A 411 -21.97 10.57 3.62
#